data_AF-A0A6N8V2S3-F1
#
_entry.id   AF-A0A6N8V2S3-F1
#
_cell.length_a   1.000
_cell.length_b   1.000
_cell.length_c   1.000
_cell.angle_alpha   90.00
_cell.angle_beta   90.00
_cell.angle_gamma   90.00
#
_symmetry.space_group_name_H-M   'P 1'
#
loop_
_entity.id
_entity.type
_entity.pdbx_description
1 polymer ?
#
loop_
_entity_poly.entity_id
_entity_poly.type
_entity_poly.pdbx_seq_one_letter_code
_entity_poly.pdbx_strand_id
1 'polypeptide(L)'
;MKTARRKALAAALAAGAILLAAACTDAAPPSDSYPFDILITDARVIDGTGGPPADADVGVRGDRIMAVGDLSDREAARTIDAAGRVVAPGFVDMMGQASLVLITDPPSAESKLRQGITTYLSGEG
;
A
#
# COMPACT_ATOMS: atom_id res chain seq x y z
N MET A 1 -52.92 21.77 14.28
CA MET A 1 -51.55 21.47 14.78
C MET A 1 -51.01 20.08 14.42
N LYS A 2 -51.80 19.12 13.89
CA LYS A 2 -51.31 17.75 13.54
C LYS A 2 -50.55 17.67 12.19
N THR A 3 -50.78 18.61 11.27
CA THR A 3 -50.22 18.62 9.90
C THR A 3 -48.76 19.11 9.83
N ALA A 4 -48.35 20.02 10.72
CA ALA A 4 -46.99 20.58 10.74
C ALA A 4 -45.94 19.55 11.21
N ARG A 5 -46.28 18.68 12.18
CA ARG A 5 -45.38 17.62 12.68
C ARG A 5 -45.08 16.55 11.64
N ARG A 6 -46.03 16.25 10.73
CA ARG A 6 -45.81 15.28 9.64
C ARG A 6 -44.87 15.81 8.56
N LYS A 7 -44.97 17.11 8.23
CA LYS A 7 -44.05 17.77 7.28
C LYS A 7 -42.63 17.91 7.84
N ALA A 8 -42.51 18.23 9.13
CA ALA A 8 -41.21 18.30 9.82
C ALA A 8 -40.52 16.93 9.88
N LEU A 9 -41.27 15.85 10.13
CA LEU A 9 -40.72 14.49 10.15
C LEU A 9 -40.28 14.01 8.75
N ALA A 10 -41.06 14.33 7.70
CA ALA A 10 -40.71 14.00 6.32
C ALA A 10 -39.45 14.76 5.84
N ALA A 11 -39.30 16.04 6.22
CA ALA A 11 -38.12 16.83 5.89
C ALA A 11 -36.86 16.35 6.63
N ALA A 12 -36.99 15.89 7.89
CA ALA A 12 -35.88 15.34 8.65
C ALA A 12 -35.40 13.98 8.11
N LEU A 13 -36.31 13.14 7.61
CA LEU A 13 -35.97 11.88 6.93
C LEU A 13 -35.29 12.11 5.57
N ALA A 14 -35.75 13.11 4.79
CA ALA A 14 -35.13 13.46 3.52
C ALA A 14 -33.71 14.07 3.70
N ALA A 15 -33.53 14.93 4.70
CA ALA A 15 -32.22 15.50 5.02
C ALA A 15 -31.23 14.44 5.56
N GLY A 16 -31.70 13.49 6.37
CA GLY A 16 -30.89 12.37 6.85
C GLY A 16 -30.43 11.41 5.75
N ALA A 17 -31.27 11.18 4.73
CA ALA A 17 -30.91 10.36 3.57
C ALA A 17 -29.86 11.03 2.65
N ILE A 18 -29.90 12.36 2.54
CA ILE A 18 -28.92 13.13 1.74
C ILE A 18 -27.56 13.17 2.45
N LEU A 19 -27.53 13.24 3.79
CA LEU A 19 -26.29 13.18 4.57
C LEU A 19 -25.66 11.78 4.60
N LEU A 20 -26.45 10.70 4.48
CA LEU A 20 -25.90 9.34 4.38
C LEU A 20 -25.24 9.04 3.03
N ALA A 21 -25.71 9.65 1.94
CA ALA A 21 -25.14 9.44 0.60
C ALA A 21 -23.77 10.13 0.41
N ALA A 22 -23.51 11.21 1.15
CA ALA A 22 -22.23 11.94 1.10
C ALA A 22 -21.10 11.24 1.89
N ALA A 23 -21.41 10.22 2.70
CA ALA A 23 -20.44 9.47 3.50
C ALA A 23 -19.86 8.25 2.77
N CYS A 24 -20.25 8.00 1.51
CA CYS A 24 -19.84 6.81 0.75
C CYS A 24 -18.79 7.07 -0.34
N THR A 25 -18.26 8.30 -0.47
CA THR A 25 -17.18 8.59 -1.43
C THR A 25 -15.81 8.47 -0.77
N ASP A 26 -15.50 7.27 -0.27
CA ASP A 26 -14.12 6.87 0.02
C ASP A 26 -13.81 5.53 -0.69
N ALA A 27 -14.45 5.34 -1.84
CA ALA A 27 -14.11 4.25 -2.74
C ALA A 27 -12.83 4.64 -3.48
N ALA A 28 -11.71 4.01 -3.10
CA ALA A 28 -10.49 4.04 -3.90
C ALA A 28 -10.85 3.71 -5.36
N PRO A 29 -10.28 4.41 -6.34
CA PRO A 29 -10.57 4.17 -7.75
C PRO A 29 -10.33 2.69 -8.09
N PRO A 30 -11.12 2.11 -9.02
CA PRO A 30 -10.93 0.72 -9.42
C PRO A 30 -9.48 0.51 -9.91
N SER A 31 -8.89 -0.64 -9.60
CA SER A 31 -7.47 -0.97 -9.84
C SER A 31 -7.02 -0.84 -11.30
N ASP A 32 -7.95 -0.79 -12.25
CA ASP A 32 -7.66 -0.62 -13.67
C ASP A 32 -7.55 0.84 -14.13
N SER A 33 -7.84 1.81 -13.26
CA SER A 33 -7.78 3.24 -13.61
C SER A 33 -6.35 3.74 -13.85
N TYR A 34 -5.34 3.07 -13.29
CA TYR A 34 -3.94 3.47 -13.39
C TYR A 34 -3.07 2.35 -13.92
N PRO A 35 -1.98 2.65 -14.65
CA PRO A 35 -1.02 1.64 -15.07
C PRO A 35 -0.33 0.96 -13.87
N PHE A 36 -0.23 1.63 -12.72
CA PHE A 36 0.34 1.10 -11.48
C PHE A 36 -0.56 1.39 -10.28
N ASP A 37 -0.55 0.49 -9.31
CA ASP A 37 -1.17 0.72 -8.00
C ASP A 37 -0.25 1.60 -7.13
N ILE A 38 1.05 1.31 -7.17
CA ILE A 38 2.10 2.07 -6.48
C ILE A 38 3.18 2.45 -7.50
N LEU A 39 3.57 3.71 -7.50
CA LEU A 39 4.77 4.21 -8.18
C LEU A 39 5.73 4.78 -7.14
N ILE A 40 6.96 4.29 -7.11
CA ILE A 40 8.03 4.81 -6.25
C ILE A 40 8.96 5.63 -7.14
N THR A 41 9.12 6.92 -6.87
CA THR A 41 9.87 7.85 -7.73
C THR A 41 11.18 8.32 -7.12
N ASP A 42 12.09 8.79 -7.97
CA ASP A 42 13.34 9.47 -7.57
C ASP A 42 14.25 8.58 -6.68
N ALA A 43 14.14 7.26 -6.84
CA ALA A 43 14.86 6.31 -6.03
C ALA A 43 16.26 6.02 -6.59
N ARG A 44 17.19 5.70 -5.68
CA ARG A 44 18.38 4.94 -6.02
C ARG A 44 18.09 3.44 -5.88
N VAL A 45 17.92 2.74 -7.00
CA VAL A 45 17.57 1.32 -7.02
C VAL A 45 18.82 0.44 -6.91
N ILE A 46 18.79 -0.48 -5.95
CA ILE A 46 19.74 -1.60 -5.81
C ILE A 46 18.97 -2.88 -6.05
N ASP A 47 19.13 -3.51 -7.22
CA ASP A 47 18.27 -4.61 -7.69
C ASP A 47 18.62 -6.00 -7.10
N GLY A 48 19.69 -6.10 -6.31
CA GLY A 48 20.15 -7.35 -5.71
C GLY A 48 21.00 -8.23 -6.61
N THR A 49 21.31 -7.82 -7.85
CA THR A 49 22.18 -8.57 -8.78
C THR A 49 23.67 -8.46 -8.44
N GLY A 50 24.03 -7.56 -7.53
CA GLY A 50 25.41 -7.19 -7.22
C GLY A 50 25.99 -6.14 -8.18
N GLY A 51 25.20 -5.66 -9.15
CA GLY A 51 25.56 -4.54 -10.01
C GLY A 51 25.59 -3.19 -9.29
N PRO A 52 26.09 -2.13 -9.96
CA PRO A 52 26.05 -0.79 -9.42
C PRO A 52 24.59 -0.29 -9.28
N PRO A 53 24.29 0.57 -8.27
CA PRO A 53 22.97 1.19 -8.15
C PRO A 53 22.63 2.06 -9.36
N ALA A 54 21.34 2.15 -9.70
CA ALA A 54 20.83 3.01 -10.77
C ALA A 54 19.76 3.97 -10.22
N ASP A 55 19.75 5.20 -10.70
CA ASP A 55 18.66 6.14 -10.39
C ASP A 55 17.47 5.80 -11.31
N ALA A 56 16.33 5.44 -10.71
CA ALA A 56 15.16 4.93 -11.43
C ALA A 56 13.90 4.95 -10.56
N ASP A 57 12.75 4.91 -11.22
CA ASP A 57 11.44 4.72 -10.61
C ASP A 57 11.05 3.24 -10.64
N VAL A 58 10.14 2.82 -9.75
CA VAL A 58 9.63 1.46 -9.66
C VAL A 58 8.09 1.47 -9.67
N GLY A 59 7.51 0.88 -10.70
CA GLY A 59 6.05 0.73 -10.85
C GLY A 59 5.59 -0.67 -10.42
N VAL A 60 4.60 -0.73 -9.52
CA VAL A 60 4.04 -1.95 -8.95
C VAL A 60 2.55 -2.04 -9.25
N ARG A 61 2.08 -3.23 -9.63
CA ARG A 61 0.65 -3.53 -9.76
C ARG A 61 0.36 -4.89 -9.12
N GLY A 62 -0.62 -4.94 -8.22
CA GLY A 62 -0.94 -6.12 -7.42
C GLY A 62 0.29 -6.63 -6.67
N ASP A 63 0.69 -7.86 -6.96
CA ASP A 63 1.83 -8.56 -6.35
C ASP A 63 3.11 -8.53 -7.22
N ARG A 64 3.14 -7.71 -8.29
CA ARG A 64 4.26 -7.67 -9.25
C ARG A 64 4.86 -6.29 -9.42
N ILE A 65 6.19 -6.27 -9.54
CA ILE A 65 6.92 -5.15 -10.13
C ILE A 65 6.70 -5.21 -11.65
N MET A 66 6.07 -4.17 -12.20
CA MET A 66 5.70 -4.11 -13.61
C MET A 66 6.75 -3.41 -14.47
N ALA A 67 7.47 -2.44 -13.89
CA ALA A 67 8.51 -1.70 -14.59
C ALA A 67 9.53 -1.10 -13.60
N VAL A 68 10.77 -0.97 -14.06
CA VAL A 68 11.85 -0.23 -13.38
C VAL A 68 12.57 0.61 -14.45
N GLY A 69 12.74 1.91 -14.21
CA GLY A 69 13.36 2.83 -15.17
C GLY A 69 12.83 4.25 -15.03
N ASP A 70 12.91 5.05 -16.09
CA ASP A 70 12.25 6.36 -16.13
C ASP A 70 10.73 6.16 -16.31
N LEU A 71 9.96 6.54 -15.29
CA LEU A 71 8.49 6.46 -15.29
C LEU A 71 7.88 7.85 -15.03
N SER A 72 8.61 8.93 -15.33
CA SER A 72 8.21 10.31 -15.07
C SER A 72 6.92 10.74 -15.80
N ASP A 73 6.55 10.05 -16.88
CA ASP A 73 5.31 10.26 -17.65
C ASP A 73 4.15 9.35 -17.22
N ARG A 74 4.31 8.57 -16.15
CA ARG A 74 3.34 7.57 -15.71
C ARG A 74 2.61 8.00 -14.44
N GLU A 75 1.32 7.65 -14.39
CA GLU A 75 0.48 7.87 -13.21
C GLU A 75 0.29 6.57 -12.40
N ALA A 76 -0.05 6.70 -11.12
CA ALA A 76 -0.37 5.57 -10.26
C ALA A 76 -1.49 5.94 -9.28
N ALA A 77 -2.18 4.93 -8.74
CA ALA A 77 -3.15 5.15 -7.67
C ALA A 77 -2.51 5.75 -6.41
N ARG A 78 -1.24 5.43 -6.16
CA ARG A 78 -0.41 6.01 -5.10
C ARG A 78 1.01 6.24 -5.57
N THR A 79 1.52 7.45 -5.36
CA THR A 79 2.93 7.78 -5.60
C THR A 79 3.68 7.92 -4.28
N ILE A 80 4.91 7.40 -4.22
CA ILE A 80 5.83 7.48 -3.08
C ILE A 80 7.12 8.14 -3.56
N ASP A 81 7.42 9.32 -3.03
CA ASP A 81 8.71 9.99 -3.27
C ASP A 81 9.82 9.33 -2.43
N ALA A 82 10.84 8.81 -3.11
CA ALA A 82 12.00 8.16 -2.53
C ALA A 82 13.30 8.93 -2.77
N ALA A 83 13.23 10.25 -3.01
CA ALA A 83 14.40 11.10 -3.18
C ALA A 83 15.40 10.95 -2.01
N GLY A 84 16.66 10.69 -2.35
CA GLY A 84 17.73 10.45 -1.37
C GLY A 84 17.58 9.15 -0.58
N ARG A 85 16.65 8.26 -0.97
CA ARG A 85 16.45 6.93 -0.40
C ARG A 85 16.84 5.85 -1.41
N VAL A 86 16.96 4.64 -0.89
CA VAL A 86 17.23 3.45 -1.69
C VAL A 86 15.97 2.59 -1.76
N VAL A 87 15.70 2.06 -2.95
CA VAL A 87 14.76 0.96 -3.16
C VAL A 87 15.57 -0.30 -3.41
N ALA A 88 15.28 -1.34 -2.62
CA ALA A 88 15.94 -2.64 -2.72
C ALA A 88 14.89 -3.76 -2.63
N PRO A 89 15.20 -4.98 -3.11
CA PRO A 89 14.43 -6.17 -2.79
C PRO A 89 14.24 -6.31 -1.29
N GLY A 90 13.09 -6.85 -0.88
CA GLY A 90 12.88 -7.21 0.51
C GLY A 90 13.92 -8.23 0.99
N PHE A 91 14.40 -8.05 2.22
CA PHE A 91 15.47 -8.90 2.74
C PHE A 91 14.96 -10.30 3.08
N VAL A 92 15.84 -11.28 2.87
CA VAL A 92 15.61 -12.70 3.16
C VAL A 92 16.43 -13.08 4.40
N ASP A 93 15.74 -13.35 5.51
CA ASP A 93 16.38 -13.79 6.76
C ASP A 93 16.59 -15.30 6.72
N MET A 94 17.84 -15.71 6.52
CA MET A 94 18.23 -17.12 6.32
C MET A 94 18.44 -17.90 7.62
N MET A 95 18.74 -17.22 8.73
CA MET A 95 19.19 -17.85 9.98
C MET A 95 18.40 -17.35 11.19
N GLY A 96 17.16 -16.92 10.96
CA GLY A 96 16.32 -16.41 12.02
C GLY A 96 15.98 -17.47 13.07
N GLN A 97 15.76 -17.03 14.32
CA GLN A 97 15.36 -17.88 15.45
C GLN A 97 13.97 -17.50 16.02
N ALA A 98 13.07 -17.02 15.16
CA ALA A 98 11.73 -16.55 15.49
C ALA A 98 10.60 -17.46 14.95
N SER A 99 10.93 -18.60 14.35
CA SER A 99 9.98 -19.45 13.61
C SER A 99 8.71 -19.79 14.38
N LEU A 100 8.86 -20.31 15.60
CA LEU A 100 7.71 -20.69 16.42
C LEU A 100 6.86 -19.48 16.77
N VAL A 101 7.51 -18.38 17.16
CA VAL A 101 6.83 -17.14 17.57
C VAL A 101 6.04 -16.55 16.40
N LEU A 102 6.60 -16.52 15.19
CA LEU A 102 5.91 -16.03 13.99
C LEU A 102 4.69 -16.87 13.60
N ILE A 103 4.69 -18.18 13.91
CA ILE A 103 3.53 -19.06 13.67
C ILE A 103 2.45 -18.86 14.74
N THR A 104 2.85 -18.75 16.01
CA THR A 104 1.90 -18.65 17.14
C THR A 104 1.37 -17.24 17.37
N ASP A 105 2.14 -16.22 16.98
CA ASP A 105 1.83 -14.80 17.13
C ASP A 105 2.28 -14.03 15.87
N PRO A 106 1.57 -14.15 14.73
CA PRO A 106 1.95 -13.48 13.48
C PRO A 106 2.18 -11.95 13.60
N PRO A 107 1.44 -11.20 14.43
CA PRO A 107 1.74 -9.78 14.68
C PRO A 107 3.17 -9.52 15.17
N SER A 108 3.84 -10.49 15.81
CA SER A 108 5.23 -10.36 16.25
C SER A 108 6.22 -10.13 15.08
N ALA A 109 5.80 -10.40 13.83
CA ALA A 109 6.59 -10.16 12.62
C ALA A 109 6.94 -8.68 12.41
N GLU A 110 6.25 -7.75 13.08
CA GLU A 110 6.45 -6.31 12.91
C GLU A 110 7.92 -5.89 13.13
N SER A 111 8.61 -6.49 14.09
CA SER A 111 10.04 -6.24 14.33
C SER A 111 10.91 -6.56 13.11
N LYS A 112 10.56 -7.60 12.36
CA LYS A 112 11.26 -8.03 11.14
C LYS A 112 10.90 -7.15 9.94
N LEU A 113 9.62 -6.84 9.77
CA LEU A 113 9.14 -5.95 8.71
C LEU A 113 9.75 -4.54 8.82
N ARG A 114 9.89 -4.01 10.04
CA ARG A 114 10.53 -2.70 10.29
C ARG A 114 12.03 -2.66 9.95
N GLN A 115 12.66 -3.83 9.78
CA GLN A 115 14.05 -3.96 9.31
C GLN A 115 14.15 -4.23 7.80
N GLY A 116 13.02 -4.32 7.10
CA GLY A 116 12.97 -4.62 5.66
C GLY A 116 12.97 -6.12 5.32
N ILE A 117 12.84 -7.00 6.32
CA ILE A 117 12.74 -8.45 6.08
C ILE A 117 11.35 -8.78 5.58
N THR A 118 11.28 -9.45 4.43
CA THR A 118 10.01 -9.85 3.78
C THR A 118 9.86 -11.36 3.64
N THR A 119 10.98 -12.09 3.68
CA THR A 119 11.01 -13.55 3.61
C THR A 119 11.86 -14.10 4.75
N TYR A 120 11.42 -15.22 5.32
CA TYR A 120 12.02 -15.82 6.49
C TYR A 120 12.18 -17.33 6.27
N LEU A 121 13.40 -17.85 6.41
CA LEU A 121 13.66 -19.28 6.40
C LEU A 121 13.54 -19.83 7.82
N SER A 122 12.69 -20.85 7.99
CA SER A 122 12.44 -21.51 9.26
C SER A 122 13.02 -22.91 9.27
N GLY A 123 13.47 -23.38 10.45
CA GLY A 123 13.96 -24.74 10.66
C GLY A 123 15.43 -24.83 11.08
N GLU A 124 16.10 -23.69 11.17
CA GLU A 124 17.45 -23.60 11.72
C GLU A 124 17.40 -23.65 13.25
N GLY A 125 18.10 -24.61 13.87
CA GLY A 125 18.09 -24.84 15.32
C GLY A 125 18.37 -26.29 15.70
#